data_AF-A0A4Q7UZG5-F1
#
_entry.id   AF-A0A4Q7UZG5-F1
#
_cell.length_a   1.000
_cell.length_b   1.000
_cell.length_c   1.000
_cell.angle_alpha   90.00
_cell.angle_beta   90.00
_cell.angle_gamma   90.00
#
_symmetry.space_group_name_H-M   'P 1'
#
loop_
_entity.id
_entity.type
_entity.pdbx_description
1 polymer ?
#
loop_
_entity_poly.entity_id
_entity_poly.type
_entity_poly.pdbx_seq_one_letter_code
_entity_poly.pdbx_strand_id
1 'polypeptide(L)'
;MDHGLCKTHEAYGLDCDDFERLRARAGDACEICRTPAVEDPRWPCLHIDHDKHGVRGLLDSDCNTRLGRCEATGRRHEKFVLDDRQRAYLANPFWKLPESLLSAQRKADHAARKAAALAELALATSNYQPSNRPVPDEYRPLVEAALELGVRQSQIVKATPLSLAWVQKVAFACRSHG
;
A
#
# COMPACT_ATOMS: atom_id res chain seq x y z
N MET A 1 8.21 -8.50 26.06
CA MET A 1 7.02 -9.10 25.44
C MET A 1 7.47 -9.70 24.12
N ASP A 2 6.99 -10.87 23.73
CA ASP A 2 7.48 -11.56 22.53
C ASP A 2 6.96 -10.85 21.26
N HIS A 3 7.86 -10.18 20.54
CA HIS A 3 7.57 -9.35 19.37
C HIS A 3 7.39 -10.16 18.07
N GLY A 4 7.03 -11.45 18.15
CA GLY A 4 6.66 -12.27 16.99
C GLY A 4 5.54 -11.66 16.11
N LEU A 5 4.80 -10.67 16.64
CA LEU A 5 3.79 -9.87 15.94
C LEU A 5 4.33 -8.58 15.30
N CYS A 6 5.59 -8.18 15.51
CA CYS A 6 6.07 -6.85 15.11
C CYS A 6 6.09 -6.67 13.57
N LYS A 7 6.33 -7.77 12.83
CA LYS A 7 6.24 -7.77 11.35
C LYS A 7 4.85 -7.43 10.81
N THR A 8 3.78 -7.73 11.54
CA THR A 8 2.41 -7.52 11.06
C THR A 8 2.02 -6.06 11.15
N HIS A 9 2.40 -5.34 12.21
CA HIS A 9 2.02 -3.94 12.37
C HIS A 9 2.94 -2.98 11.59
N GLU A 10 4.20 -3.36 11.35
CA GLU A 10 5.11 -2.63 10.46
C GLU A 10 4.57 -2.52 9.03
N ALA A 11 3.88 -3.55 8.53
CA ALA A 11 3.22 -3.52 7.23
C ALA A 11 2.11 -2.45 7.14
N TYR A 12 1.60 -1.97 8.28
CA TYR A 12 0.63 -0.87 8.36
C TYR A 12 1.27 0.48 8.74
N GLY A 13 2.61 0.55 8.76
CA GLY A 13 3.35 1.76 9.11
C GLY A 13 3.30 2.11 10.60
N LEU A 14 2.98 1.15 11.46
CA LEU A 14 3.04 1.30 12.92
C LEU A 14 4.38 0.79 13.41
N ASP A 15 5.08 1.57 14.23
CA ASP A 15 6.15 1.02 15.05
C ASP A 15 5.58 0.21 16.23
N CYS A 16 6.46 -0.47 16.97
CA CYS A 16 6.07 -1.32 18.08
C CYS A 16 5.41 -0.48 19.22
N ASP A 17 5.76 0.80 19.41
CA ASP A 17 5.13 1.69 20.41
C ASP A 17 3.73 2.16 19.97
N ASP A 18 3.56 2.48 18.69
CA ASP A 18 2.27 2.83 18.09
C ASP A 18 1.29 1.67 18.23
N PHE A 19 1.77 0.45 17.98
CA PHE A 19 0.97 -0.75 18.13
C PHE A 19 0.55 -1.00 19.58
N GLU A 20 1.44 -0.80 20.56
CA GLU A 20 1.09 -0.91 21.97
C GLU A 20 0.06 0.15 22.40
N ARG A 21 0.16 1.39 21.91
CA ARG A 21 -0.87 2.43 22.14
C ARG A 21 -2.21 2.05 21.50
N LEU A 22 -2.18 1.45 20.32
CA LEU A 22 -3.37 0.94 19.63
C LEU A 22 -4.02 -0.20 20.44
N ARG A 23 -3.23 -1.16 20.93
CA ARG A 23 -3.72 -2.25 21.79
C ARG A 23 -4.29 -1.74 23.11
N ALA A 24 -3.59 -0.83 23.78
CA ALA A 24 -4.04 -0.24 25.03
C ALA A 24 -5.37 0.50 24.86
N ARG A 25 -5.54 1.23 23.75
CA ARG A 25 -6.81 1.89 23.40
C ARG A 25 -7.93 0.88 23.17
N ALA A 26 -7.66 -0.21 22.47
CA ALA A 26 -8.63 -1.26 22.20
C ALA A 26 -9.03 -2.04 23.47
N GLY A 27 -8.16 -2.06 24.48
CA GLY A 27 -8.37 -2.82 25.72
C GLY A 27 -8.34 -4.33 25.47
N ASP A 28 -7.48 -4.78 24.55
CA ASP A 28 -7.39 -6.18 24.10
C ASP A 28 -8.73 -6.79 23.63
N ALA A 29 -9.64 -5.95 23.15
CA ALA A 29 -10.93 -6.34 22.60
C ALA A 29 -11.25 -5.61 21.29
N CYS A 30 -12.14 -6.18 20.48
CA CYS A 30 -12.64 -5.55 19.27
C CYS A 30 -13.28 -4.19 19.58
N GLU A 31 -12.87 -3.12 18.90
CA GLU A 31 -13.37 -1.77 19.16
C GLU A 31 -14.85 -1.55 18.76
N ILE A 32 -15.43 -2.48 17.97
CA ILE A 32 -16.85 -2.46 17.57
C ILE A 32 -17.72 -3.29 18.52
N CYS A 33 -17.46 -4.60 18.63
CA CYS A 33 -18.32 -5.52 19.35
C CYS A 33 -17.90 -5.75 20.81
N ARG A 34 -16.68 -5.35 21.18
CA ARG A 34 -16.05 -5.55 22.50
C ARG A 34 -15.72 -7.00 22.87
N THR A 35 -15.78 -7.93 21.92
CA THR A 35 -15.29 -9.31 22.13
C THR A 35 -13.78 -9.30 22.38
N PRO A 36 -13.29 -9.90 23.48
CA PRO A 36 -11.86 -10.03 23.76
C PRO A 36 -11.14 -10.92 22.75
N ALA A 37 -9.86 -10.63 22.47
CA ALA A 37 -9.04 -11.41 21.55
C ALA A 37 -8.95 -12.90 21.93
N VAL A 38 -8.91 -13.18 23.23
CA VAL A 38 -8.72 -14.53 23.79
C VAL A 38 -9.97 -15.41 23.72
N GLU A 39 -11.15 -14.82 23.48
CA GLU A 39 -12.43 -15.54 23.51
C GLU A 39 -12.88 -16.03 22.13
N ASP A 40 -12.20 -15.66 21.04
CA ASP A 40 -12.52 -16.16 19.70
C ASP A 40 -11.72 -17.46 19.42
N PRO A 41 -12.39 -18.64 19.44
CA PRO A 41 -11.73 -19.93 19.21
C PRO A 41 -11.27 -20.13 17.76
N ARG A 42 -11.72 -19.29 16.81
CA ARG A 42 -11.34 -19.36 15.40
C ARG A 42 -10.17 -18.45 15.08
N TRP A 43 -10.12 -17.28 15.71
CA TRP A 43 -9.09 -16.26 15.49
C TRP A 43 -8.68 -15.62 16.81
N PRO A 44 -7.69 -16.19 17.54
CA PRO A 44 -7.32 -15.72 18.88
C PRO A 44 -6.56 -14.38 18.86
N CYS A 45 -6.69 -13.60 17.79
CA CYS A 45 -6.01 -12.33 17.59
C CYS A 45 -6.96 -11.29 16.98
N LEU A 46 -6.72 -10.03 17.35
CA LEU A 46 -7.37 -8.90 16.71
C LEU A 46 -6.60 -8.51 15.44
N HIS A 47 -7.35 -8.05 14.43
CA HIS A 47 -6.84 -7.55 13.18
C HIS A 47 -6.68 -6.03 13.24
N ILE A 48 -5.58 -5.53 12.67
CA ILE A 48 -5.38 -4.10 12.42
C ILE A 48 -6.26 -3.70 11.25
N ASP A 49 -7.34 -2.99 11.55
CA ASP A 49 -8.24 -2.44 10.55
C ASP A 49 -7.73 -1.08 10.05
N HIS A 50 -7.78 -0.90 8.74
CA HIS A 50 -7.19 0.24 8.05
C HIS A 50 -7.99 0.58 6.79
N ASP A 51 -7.82 1.80 6.31
CA ASP A 51 -8.29 2.23 5.01
C ASP A 51 -7.19 2.98 4.24
N LYS A 52 -7.57 3.62 3.13
CA LYS A 52 -6.65 4.44 2.31
C LYS A 52 -6.09 5.69 3.01
N HIS A 53 -6.54 6.00 4.21
CA HIS A 53 -6.19 7.16 5.02
C HIS A 53 -5.42 6.81 6.30
N GLY A 54 -5.40 5.54 6.71
CA GLY A 54 -4.57 5.05 7.80
C GLY A 54 -5.21 3.94 8.62
N VAL A 55 -4.64 3.69 9.79
CA VAL A 55 -5.13 2.68 10.74
C VAL A 55 -6.28 3.25 11.58
N ARG A 56 -7.38 2.50 11.63
CA ARG A 56 -8.58 2.88 12.37
C ARG A 56 -8.61 2.31 13.77
N GLY A 57 -8.25 1.04 13.95
CA GLY A 57 -8.42 0.34 15.21
C GLY A 57 -8.09 -1.15 15.15
N LEU A 58 -8.42 -1.85 16.24
CA LEU A 58 -8.35 -3.31 16.32
C LEU A 58 -9.75 -3.95 16.31
N LEU A 59 -9.96 -4.92 15.43
CA LEU A 59 -11.23 -5.61 15.24
C LEU A 59 -11.07 -7.14 15.32
N ASP A 60 -12.14 -7.83 15.70
CA ASP A 60 -12.23 -9.27 15.46
C ASP A 60 -12.39 -9.57 13.95
N SER A 61 -12.27 -10.85 13.56
CA SER A 61 -12.38 -11.27 12.17
C SER A 61 -13.75 -10.94 11.55
N ASP A 62 -14.82 -11.10 12.33
CA ASP A 62 -16.20 -10.94 11.85
C ASP A 62 -16.55 -9.47 11.59
N CYS A 63 -16.23 -8.58 12.52
CA CYS A 63 -16.42 -7.14 12.37
C CYS A 63 -15.55 -6.60 11.25
N ASN A 64 -14.28 -7.02 11.17
CA ASN A 64 -13.37 -6.60 10.10
C ASN A 64 -13.91 -7.00 8.72
N THR A 65 -14.33 -8.26 8.57
CA THR A 65 -14.91 -8.76 7.31
C THR A 65 -16.21 -8.05 6.94
N ARG A 66 -17.11 -7.84 7.91
CA ARG A 66 -18.37 -7.12 7.68
C ARG A 66 -18.12 -5.68 7.26
N LEU A 67 -17.19 -4.98 7.94
CA LEU A 67 -16.85 -3.60 7.62
C LEU A 67 -16.28 -3.50 6.20
N GLY A 68 -15.33 -4.36 5.83
CA GLY A 68 -14.76 -4.41 4.48
C GLY A 68 -15.81 -4.65 3.38
N ARG A 69 -16.84 -5.49 3.64
CA ARG A 69 -17.96 -5.69 2.70
C ARG A 69 -18.83 -4.44 2.54
N CYS A 70 -19.08 -3.72 3.64
CA CYS A 70 -19.80 -2.43 3.59
C CYS A 70 -19.05 -1.39 2.75
N GLU A 71 -17.72 -1.37 2.83
CA GLU A 71 -16.88 -0.39 2.11
C GLU A 71 -16.67 -0.74 0.63
N ALA A 72 -16.39 -2.01 0.31
CA ALA A 72 -16.10 -2.45 -1.04
C ALA A 72 -17.28 -2.30 -2.01
N THR A 73 -18.52 -2.33 -1.51
CA THR A 73 -19.70 -2.33 -2.37
C THR A 73 -20.00 -0.96 -2.99
N GLY A 74 -19.45 0.17 -2.47
CA GLY A 74 -19.53 1.53 -3.04
C GLY A 74 -20.95 2.13 -3.16
N ARG A 75 -21.96 1.27 -3.24
CA ARG A 75 -23.38 1.50 -3.03
C ARG A 75 -23.67 0.84 -1.71
N ARG A 76 -24.39 1.54 -0.83
CA ARG A 76 -25.03 0.97 0.35
C ARG A 76 -25.84 -0.23 -0.13
N HIS A 77 -25.26 -1.44 -0.11
CA HIS A 77 -26.05 -2.63 -0.35
C HIS A 77 -27.09 -2.59 0.75
N GLU A 78 -28.36 -2.57 0.38
CA GLU A 78 -29.51 -2.34 1.28
C GLU A 78 -29.49 -3.28 2.50
N LYS A 79 -28.76 -4.39 2.36
CA LYS A 79 -28.58 -5.47 3.32
C LYS A 79 -27.49 -5.20 4.37
N PHE A 80 -26.60 -4.24 4.15
CA PHE A 80 -25.47 -3.93 5.03
C PHE A 80 -25.54 -2.46 5.46
N VAL A 81 -26.50 -2.18 6.34
CA VAL A 81 -26.58 -0.89 7.03
C VAL A 81 -25.61 -0.92 8.19
N LEU A 82 -24.70 0.06 8.24
CA LEU A 82 -23.81 0.23 9.39
C LEU A 82 -24.64 0.55 10.63
N ASP A 83 -24.44 -0.21 11.70
CA ASP A 83 -25.02 0.13 12.99
C ASP A 83 -24.32 1.35 13.63
N ASP A 84 -24.86 1.82 14.75
CA ASP A 84 -24.32 2.99 15.46
C ASP A 84 -22.88 2.78 15.95
N ARG A 85 -22.51 1.54 16.33
CA ARG A 85 -21.17 1.22 16.82
C ARG A 85 -20.16 1.26 15.68
N GLN A 86 -20.50 0.70 14.53
CA GLN A 86 -19.68 0.74 13.32
C GLN A 86 -19.49 2.18 12.83
N ARG A 87 -20.57 3.00 12.86
CA ARG A 87 -20.48 4.42 12.50
C ARG A 87 -19.59 5.21 13.45
N ALA A 88 -19.74 5.01 14.76
CA ALA A 88 -18.90 5.66 15.76
C ALA A 88 -17.42 5.25 15.61
N TYR A 89 -17.17 3.97 15.35
CA TYR A 89 -15.84 3.44 15.08
C TYR A 89 -15.17 4.10 13.87
N LEU A 90 -15.86 4.16 12.71
CA LEU A 90 -15.34 4.82 11.50
C LEU A 90 -15.07 6.32 11.69
N ALA A 91 -15.79 6.98 12.59
CA ALA A 91 -15.62 8.39 12.90
C ALA A 91 -14.40 8.68 13.79
N ASN A 92 -13.84 7.67 14.47
CA ASN A 92 -12.78 7.82 15.47
C ASN A 92 -11.53 6.98 15.14
N PRO A 93 -10.84 7.22 14.02
CA PRO A 93 -9.64 6.45 13.69
C PRO A 93 -8.51 6.70 14.69
N PHE A 94 -7.74 5.65 14.97
CA PHE A 94 -6.54 5.70 15.80
C PHE A 94 -5.49 6.65 15.24
N TRP A 95 -5.22 6.57 13.94
CA TRP A 95 -4.26 7.45 13.30
C TRP A 95 -4.73 7.83 11.90
N LYS A 96 -4.95 9.13 11.69
CA LYS A 96 -5.01 9.71 10.35
C LYS A 96 -3.63 10.24 10.00
N LEU A 97 -3.04 9.74 8.93
CA LEU A 97 -1.95 10.46 8.30
C LEU A 97 -2.49 11.83 7.85
N PRO A 98 -1.79 12.94 8.14
CA PRO A 98 -2.10 14.23 7.55
C PRO A 98 -2.27 14.07 6.04
N GLU A 99 -3.28 14.73 5.44
CA GLU A 99 -3.54 14.61 4.00
C GLU A 99 -2.30 14.96 3.15
N SER A 100 -1.45 15.87 3.65
CA SER A 100 -0.15 16.21 3.06
C SER A 100 0.82 15.01 3.01
N LEU A 101 0.89 14.21 4.07
CA LEU A 101 1.72 13.01 4.15
C LEU A 101 1.14 11.86 3.32
N LEU A 102 -0.18 11.67 3.30
CA LEU A 102 -0.84 10.70 2.40
C LEU A 102 -0.57 11.04 0.93
N SER A 103 -0.67 12.32 0.56
CA SER A 103 -0.37 12.79 -0.79
C SER A 103 1.11 12.56 -1.15
N ALA A 104 2.02 12.85 -0.23
CA ALA A 104 3.45 12.62 -0.42
C ALA A 104 3.76 11.12 -0.59
N GLN A 105 3.20 10.25 0.26
CA GLN A 105 3.38 8.80 0.18
C GLN A 105 2.85 8.25 -1.15
N ARG A 106 1.63 8.63 -1.55
CA ARG A 106 1.06 8.20 -2.85
C ARG A 106 1.92 8.64 -4.04
N LYS A 107 2.50 9.85 -3.98
CA LYS A 107 3.43 10.33 -5.01
C LYS A 107 4.73 9.52 -5.01
N ALA A 108 5.27 9.19 -3.84
CA ALA A 108 6.46 8.35 -3.70
C ALA A 108 6.22 6.93 -4.24
N ASP A 109 5.11 6.29 -3.87
CA ASP A 109 4.72 4.96 -4.35
C ASP A 109 4.52 4.93 -5.87
N HIS A 110 3.83 5.95 -6.41
CA HIS A 110 3.66 6.10 -7.85
C HIS A 110 5.01 6.28 -8.57
N ALA A 111 5.91 7.11 -8.02
CA ALA A 111 7.25 7.29 -8.55
C ALA A 111 8.08 6.00 -8.49
N ALA A 112 7.99 5.22 -7.42
CA ALA A 112 8.67 3.94 -7.27
C ALA A 112 8.19 2.91 -8.29
N ARG A 113 6.87 2.77 -8.48
CA ARG A 113 6.29 1.90 -9.51
C ARG A 113 6.73 2.30 -10.92
N LYS A 114 6.75 3.60 -11.20
CA LYS A 114 7.24 4.16 -12.47
C LYS A 114 8.73 3.86 -12.69
N ALA A 115 9.55 3.98 -11.65
CA ALA A 115 10.97 3.65 -11.70
C ALA A 115 11.21 2.14 -11.93
N ALA A 116 10.43 1.27 -11.28
CA ALA A 116 10.51 -0.17 -11.48
C ALA A 116 10.16 -0.56 -12.93
N ALA A 117 9.05 -0.04 -13.48
CA ALA A 117 8.67 -0.30 -14.87
C ALA A 117 9.73 0.18 -15.88
N LEU A 118 10.34 1.35 -15.64
CA LEU A 118 11.46 1.83 -16.45
C LEU A 118 12.70 0.94 -16.35
N ALA A 119 13.00 0.41 -15.16
CA ALA A 119 14.13 -0.50 -14.95
C ALA A 119 13.92 -1.85 -15.65
N GLU A 120 12.71 -2.41 -15.59
CA GLU A 120 12.35 -3.63 -16.32
C GLU A 120 12.46 -3.42 -17.84
N LEU A 121 11.95 -2.31 -18.36
CA LEU A 121 12.06 -1.98 -19.78
C LEU A 121 13.53 -1.80 -20.22
N ALA A 122 14.35 -1.14 -19.40
CA ALA A 122 15.77 -0.97 -19.65
C ALA A 122 16.51 -2.32 -19.66
N LEU A 123 16.17 -3.23 -18.74
CA LEU A 123 16.73 -4.58 -18.73
C LEU A 123 16.30 -5.39 -19.96
N ALA A 124 15.01 -5.34 -20.31
CA ALA A 124 14.44 -6.03 -21.46
C ALA A 124 15.09 -5.57 -22.79
N THR A 125 15.45 -4.28 -22.87
CA THR A 125 16.08 -3.67 -24.05
C THR A 125 17.61 -3.57 -23.97
N SER A 126 18.24 -4.11 -22.92
CA SER A 126 19.69 -3.98 -22.67
C SER A 126 20.58 -4.57 -23.79
N ASN A 127 20.10 -5.60 -24.48
CA ASN A 127 20.78 -6.24 -25.62
C ASN A 127 20.30 -5.69 -26.98
N TYR A 128 19.31 -4.78 -27.00
CA TYR A 128 18.76 -4.22 -28.22
C TYR A 128 19.68 -3.10 -28.73
N GLN A 129 20.39 -3.35 -29.82
CA GLN A 129 21.13 -2.30 -30.51
C GLN A 129 20.19 -1.50 -31.43
N PRO A 130 19.97 -0.20 -31.18
CA PRO A 130 19.05 0.59 -31.97
C PRO A 130 19.71 0.96 -33.30
N SER A 131 19.70 0.05 -34.26
CA SER A 131 20.15 0.29 -35.64
C SER A 131 19.00 0.86 -36.50
N ASN A 132 18.32 1.92 -36.04
CA ASN A 132 17.13 2.51 -36.69
C ASN A 132 15.92 1.57 -36.87
N ARG A 133 15.84 0.48 -36.11
CA ARG A 133 14.69 -0.44 -36.19
C ARG A 133 13.58 -0.01 -35.21
N PRO A 134 12.31 -0.29 -35.53
CA PRO A 134 11.22 -0.14 -34.56
C PRO A 134 11.43 -1.07 -33.35
N VAL A 135 10.87 -0.69 -32.21
CA VAL A 135 10.84 -1.53 -31.00
C VAL A 135 10.17 -2.86 -31.36
N PRO A 136 10.80 -4.02 -31.10
CA PRO A 136 10.19 -5.32 -31.39
C PRO A 136 8.84 -5.49 -30.69
N ASP A 137 7.91 -6.18 -31.37
CA ASP A 137 6.54 -6.36 -30.88
C ASP A 137 6.48 -7.09 -29.54
N GLU A 138 7.48 -7.92 -29.22
CA GLU A 138 7.60 -8.59 -27.92
C GLU A 138 7.76 -7.63 -26.72
N TYR A 139 8.21 -6.39 -26.94
CA TYR A 139 8.34 -5.37 -25.90
C TYR A 139 7.15 -4.41 -25.83
N ARG A 140 6.18 -4.53 -26.75
CA ARG A 140 4.99 -3.68 -26.81
C ARG A 140 4.21 -3.65 -25.47
N PRO A 141 3.98 -4.78 -24.77
CA PRO A 141 3.27 -4.75 -23.48
C PRO A 141 3.99 -3.93 -22.40
N LEU A 142 5.33 -3.94 -22.39
CA LEU A 142 6.12 -3.17 -21.43
C LEU A 142 6.11 -1.67 -21.74
N VAL A 143 6.14 -1.30 -23.02
CA VAL A 143 6.01 0.09 -23.47
C VAL A 143 4.62 0.63 -23.14
N GLU A 144 3.57 -0.14 -23.38
CA GLU A 144 2.19 0.20 -23.03
C GLU A 144 2.03 0.39 -21.51
N ALA A 145 2.53 -0.54 -20.69
CA ALA A 145 2.52 -0.41 -19.24
C ALA A 145 3.28 0.84 -18.74
N ALA A 146 4.41 1.20 -19.35
CA ALA A 146 5.14 2.41 -19.02
C ALA A 146 4.35 3.68 -19.39
N LEU A 147 3.68 3.69 -20.55
CA LEU A 147 2.85 4.81 -21.00
C LEU A 147 1.62 5.00 -20.10
N GLU A 148 0.97 3.92 -19.68
CA GLU A 148 -0.15 3.96 -18.71
C GLU A 148 0.27 4.54 -17.36
N LEU A 149 1.54 4.34 -16.96
CA LEU A 149 2.16 4.97 -15.78
C LEU A 149 2.64 6.41 -16.03
N GLY A 150 2.28 7.00 -17.16
CA GLY A 150 2.62 8.38 -17.53
C GLY A 150 4.10 8.60 -17.83
N VAL A 151 4.87 7.56 -18.18
CA VAL A 151 6.22 7.71 -18.73
C VAL A 151 6.10 8.36 -20.10
N ARG A 152 6.78 9.48 -20.33
CA ARG A 152 6.75 10.12 -21.66
C ARG A 152 7.52 9.26 -22.66
N GLN A 153 7.05 9.21 -23.90
CA GLN A 153 7.73 8.49 -24.98
C GLN A 153 9.19 8.94 -25.16
N SER A 154 9.48 10.23 -24.94
CA SER A 154 10.85 10.78 -24.94
C SER A 154 11.75 10.25 -23.81
N GLN A 155 11.19 9.72 -22.72
CA GLN A 155 11.94 9.07 -21.63
C GLN A 155 12.20 7.60 -21.95
N ILE A 156 11.27 6.92 -22.62
CA ILE A 156 11.43 5.54 -23.10
C ILE A 156 12.56 5.45 -24.13
N VAL A 157 12.59 6.36 -25.10
CA VAL A 157 13.65 6.44 -26.13
C VAL A 157 15.03 6.66 -25.50
N LYS A 158 15.11 7.43 -24.41
CA LYS A 158 16.35 7.72 -23.68
C LYS A 158 16.84 6.59 -22.78
N ALA A 159 15.98 5.64 -22.39
CA ALA A 159 16.33 4.50 -21.53
C ALA A 159 17.02 3.34 -22.29
N THR A 160 17.29 3.51 -23.59
CA THR A 160 18.08 2.60 -24.42
C THR A 160 19.56 2.56 -23.96
N PRO A 161 20.35 1.51 -24.32
CA PRO A 161 21.59 1.13 -23.63
C PRO A 161 22.69 2.21 -23.50
N LEU A 162 22.59 3.33 -24.22
CA LEU A 162 23.51 4.46 -24.08
C LEU A 162 23.30 5.30 -22.80
N SER A 163 22.31 4.98 -21.95
CA SER A 163 22.02 5.72 -20.71
C SER A 163 22.12 4.92 -19.41
N LEU A 164 22.76 3.74 -19.39
CA LEU A 164 22.96 2.94 -18.17
C LEU A 164 23.56 3.75 -16.99
N ALA A 165 24.36 4.78 -17.30
CA ALA A 165 24.91 5.72 -16.31
C ALA A 165 23.85 6.61 -15.61
N TRP A 166 22.69 6.84 -16.24
CA TRP A 166 21.58 7.62 -15.68
C TRP A 166 20.78 6.78 -14.67
N VAL A 167 20.50 5.52 -15.00
CA VAL A 167 19.77 4.59 -14.11
C VAL A 167 20.57 4.31 -12.82
N GLN A 168 21.88 4.14 -12.92
CA GLN A 168 22.76 3.97 -11.76
C GLN A 168 22.81 5.21 -10.86
N LYS A 169 22.80 6.44 -11.44
CA LYS A 169 22.77 7.69 -10.68
C LYS A 169 21.45 7.91 -9.94
N VAL A 170 20.31 7.59 -10.57
CA VAL A 170 18.99 7.73 -9.92
C VAL A 170 18.82 6.71 -8.79
N ALA A 171 19.27 5.46 -8.99
CA ALA A 171 19.22 4.43 -7.95
C ALA A 171 20.19 4.68 -6.77
N PHE A 172 21.25 5.48 -6.97
CA PHE A 172 22.15 5.92 -5.91
C PHE A 172 21.57 7.10 -5.10
N ALA A 173 20.94 8.06 -5.79
CA ALA A 173 20.29 9.20 -5.14
C ALA A 173 19.12 8.79 -4.22
N CYS A 174 18.37 7.73 -4.59
CA CYS A 174 17.30 7.20 -3.74
C CYS A 174 17.80 6.43 -2.50
N ARG A 175 19.07 6.01 -2.45
CA ARG A 175 19.67 5.30 -1.31
C ARG A 175 20.42 6.19 -0.32
N SER A 176 20.68 7.44 -0.69
CA SER A 176 21.50 8.38 0.09
C SER A 176 20.68 9.34 0.96
N HIS A 177 19.35 9.20 0.94
CA HIS A 177 18.39 10.04 1.67
C HIS A 177 17.43 9.22 2.55
N GLY A 178 17.84 8.00 2.93
CA GLY A 178 17.24 7.20 3.98
C GLY A 178 18.22 7.03 5.13
#